data_AF-A0A4S3PN33-F1
#
_entry.id   AF-A0A4S3PN33-F1
#
_cell.length_a   1.000
_cell.length_b   1.000
_cell.length_c   1.000
_cell.angle_alpha   90.00
_cell.angle_beta   90.00
_cell.angle_gamma   90.00
#
_symmetry.space_group_name_H-M   'P 1'
#
loop_
_entity.id
_entity.type
_entity.pdbx_description
1 polymer ?
#
loop_
_entity_poly.entity_id
_entity_poly.type
_entity_poly.pdbx_seq_one_letter_code
_entity_poly.pdbx_strand_id
1 'polypeptide(L)'
;GLSPGNHESAGKRKSTRAVKGNPHIKSALCEAAWAASRSRNTRLSAKYWSLAARRGKKKALVAIGHRMLTIIYHMLKNKEPYHESTVN
;
A
#
# COMPACT_ATOMS: atom_id res chain seq x y z
N GLY A 1 -9.11 6.66 -3.20
CA GLY A 1 -7.67 6.57 -3.47
C GLY A 1 -7.00 5.64 -2.49
N LEU A 2 -5.70 5.46 -2.65
CA LEU A 2 -4.84 4.59 -1.81
C LEU A 2 -4.01 5.40 -0.82
N SER A 3 -3.68 6.65 -1.16
CA SER A 3 -2.89 7.52 -0.30
C SER A 3 -3.70 7.99 0.92
N PRO A 4 -3.07 8.03 2.11
CA PRO A 4 -3.70 8.58 3.31
C PRO A 4 -3.96 10.08 3.13
N GLY A 5 -5.04 10.57 3.74
CA GLY A 5 -5.31 12.01 3.79
C GLY A 5 -4.39 12.73 4.77
N ASN A 6 -3.92 13.92 4.39
CA ASN A 6 -3.11 14.80 5.22
C ASN A 6 -3.95 15.96 5.76
N HIS A 7 -4.92 15.65 6.64
CA HIS A 7 -5.82 16.66 7.19
C HIS A 7 -5.34 17.13 8.57
N GLU A 8 -4.50 18.17 8.58
CA GLU A 8 -3.88 18.74 9.78
C GLU A 8 -4.20 20.24 9.91
N SER A 9 -4.36 20.71 11.14
CA SER A 9 -4.61 22.13 11.44
C SER A 9 -4.03 22.44 12.81
N ALA A 10 -3.25 23.53 12.91
CA ALA A 10 -2.61 23.96 14.17
C ALA A 10 -1.89 22.80 14.92
N GLY A 11 -1.16 21.95 14.18
CA GLY A 11 -0.43 20.80 14.73
C GLY A 11 -1.28 19.60 15.15
N LYS A 12 -2.61 19.64 14.98
CA LYS A 12 -3.52 18.54 15.32
C LYS A 12 -3.95 17.77 14.06
N ARG A 13 -3.66 16.46 14.06
CA ARG A 13 -4.15 15.54 13.02
C ARG A 13 -5.63 15.25 13.24
N LYS A 14 -6.44 15.51 12.22
CA LYS A 14 -7.88 15.25 12.21
C LYS A 14 -8.14 13.91 11.51
N SER A 15 -8.69 13.93 10.29
CA SER A 15 -9.03 12.71 9.56
C SER A 15 -7.86 12.15 8.76
N THR A 16 -7.56 10.86 8.94
CA THR A 16 -6.61 10.11 8.09
C THR A 16 -7.33 9.27 7.03
N ARG A 17 -8.57 9.61 6.68
CA ARG A 17 -9.32 8.90 5.64
C ARG A 17 -8.54 8.97 4.32
N ALA A 18 -8.47 7.86 3.60
CA ALA A 18 -7.83 7.83 2.29
C ALA A 18 -8.49 8.84 1.35
N VAL A 19 -7.67 9.56 0.58
CA VAL A 19 -8.12 10.65 -0.31
C VAL A 19 -8.98 10.09 -1.44
N LYS A 20 -9.90 10.88 -1.99
CA LYS A 20 -10.60 10.54 -3.24
C LYS A 20 -9.59 10.46 -4.39
N GLY A 21 -9.66 9.41 -5.19
CA GLY A 21 -8.77 9.19 -6.33
C GLY A 21 -9.43 8.19 -7.28
N ASN A 22 -8.76 7.80 -8.36
CA ASN A 22 -9.35 6.90 -9.36
C ASN A 22 -9.81 5.57 -8.70
N PRO A 23 -11.12 5.25 -8.75
CA PRO A 23 -11.66 4.04 -8.12
C PRO A 23 -11.16 2.76 -8.79
N HIS A 24 -10.95 2.75 -10.10
CA HIS A 24 -10.47 1.58 -10.84
C HIS A 24 -9.04 1.22 -10.44
N ILE A 25 -8.15 2.21 -10.37
CA ILE A 25 -6.77 2.01 -9.90
C ILE A 25 -6.76 1.49 -8.45
N LYS A 26 -7.65 2.01 -7.60
CA LYS A 26 -7.77 1.54 -6.22
C LYS A 26 -8.20 0.06 -6.18
N SER A 27 -9.21 -0.33 -6.95
CA SER A 27 -9.69 -1.72 -6.96
C SER A 27 -8.61 -2.67 -7.50
N ALA A 28 -8.00 -2.35 -8.64
CA ALA A 28 -6.96 -3.17 -9.25
C ALA A 28 -5.75 -3.37 -8.31
N LEU A 29 -5.28 -2.30 -7.65
CA LEU A 29 -4.17 -2.40 -6.70
C LEU A 29 -4.57 -3.12 -5.40
N CYS A 30 -5.83 -3.06 -4.98
CA CYS A 30 -6.31 -3.85 -3.85
C CYS A 30 -6.36 -5.35 -4.18
N GLU A 31 -6.76 -5.72 -5.39
CA GLU A 31 -6.75 -7.11 -5.87
C GLU A 31 -5.32 -7.63 -5.99
N ALA A 32 -4.42 -6.84 -6.59
CA ALA A 32 -3.00 -7.16 -6.67
C ALA A 32 -2.36 -7.31 -5.28
N ALA A 33 -2.71 -6.42 -4.34
CA ALA A 33 -2.29 -6.52 -2.94
C ALA A 33 -2.83 -7.77 -2.25
N TRP A 34 -4.05 -8.20 -2.58
CA TRP A 34 -4.62 -9.43 -2.04
C TRP A 34 -3.92 -10.67 -2.60
N ALA A 35 -3.60 -10.71 -3.89
CA ALA A 35 -2.76 -11.75 -4.47
C ALA A 35 -1.38 -11.78 -3.79
N ALA A 36 -0.71 -10.63 -3.69
CA ALA A 36 0.60 -10.50 -3.05
C ALA A 36 0.60 -10.93 -1.57
N SER A 37 -0.51 -10.75 -0.86
CA SER A 37 -0.65 -11.19 0.54
C SER A 37 -0.63 -12.71 0.72
N ARG A 38 -0.97 -13.47 -0.33
CA ARG A 38 -0.98 -14.94 -0.35
C ARG A 38 0.32 -15.53 -0.89
N SER A 39 1.18 -14.72 -1.50
CA SER A 39 2.50 -15.15 -1.96
C SER A 39 3.42 -15.42 -0.77
N ARG A 40 4.08 -16.58 -0.77
CA ARG A 40 5.04 -16.98 0.27
C ARG A 40 6.37 -16.24 0.07
N ASN A 41 7.06 -15.95 1.18
CA ASN A 41 8.42 -15.40 1.20
C ASN A 41 8.60 -14.03 0.51
N THR A 42 7.54 -13.22 0.39
CA THR A 42 7.66 -11.84 -0.10
C THR A 42 7.62 -10.86 1.07
N ARG A 43 8.33 -9.74 0.94
CA ARG A 43 8.29 -8.64 1.92
C ARG A 43 6.90 -8.02 2.00
N LEU A 44 6.17 -8.01 0.89
CA LEU A 44 4.81 -7.51 0.82
C LEU A 44 3.86 -8.38 1.64
N SER A 45 3.98 -9.71 1.59
CA SER A 45 3.14 -10.60 2.40
C SER A 45 3.48 -10.52 3.89
N ALA A 46 4.76 -10.50 4.26
CA ALA A 46 5.18 -10.29 5.66
C ALA A 46 4.65 -8.95 6.21
N LYS A 47 4.76 -7.87 5.42
CA LYS A 47 4.24 -6.55 5.80
C LYS A 47 2.71 -6.55 5.90
N TYR A 48 2.03 -7.25 4.99
CA TYR A 48 0.58 -7.40 5.02
C TYR A 48 0.13 -8.03 6.35
N TRP A 49 0.69 -9.17 6.73
CA TRP A 49 0.29 -9.88 7.95
C TRP A 49 0.59 -9.08 9.21
N SER A 50 1.74 -8.40 9.28
CA SER A 50 2.06 -7.46 10.37
C SER A 50 1.05 -6.32 10.50
N LEU A 51 0.56 -5.78 9.37
CA LEU A 51 -0.45 -4.72 9.36
C LEU A 51 -1.85 -5.26 9.65
N ALA A 52 -2.19 -6.43 9.12
CA ALA A 52 -3.47 -7.08 9.32
C ALA A 52 -3.70 -7.40 10.79
N ALA A 53 -2.68 -7.90 11.49
CA ALA A 53 -2.72 -8.17 12.93
C ALA A 53 -3.01 -6.89 13.76
N ARG A 54 -2.46 -5.74 13.37
CA ARG A 54 -2.59 -4.48 14.14
C ARG A 54 -3.78 -3.61 13.76
N ARG A 55 -4.22 -3.66 12.50
CA ARG A 55 -5.18 -2.69 11.91
C ARG A 55 -6.35 -3.34 11.18
N GLY A 56 -6.35 -4.67 11.04
CA GLY A 56 -7.36 -5.42 10.31
C GLY A 56 -7.07 -5.57 8.81
N LYS A 57 -7.60 -6.65 8.23
CA LYS A 57 -7.31 -7.10 6.84
C LYS A 57 -7.61 -6.04 5.78
N LYS A 58 -8.75 -5.35 5.86
CA LYS A 58 -9.16 -4.33 4.88
C LYS A 58 -8.21 -3.13 4.85
N LYS A 59 -7.77 -2.65 6.03
CA LYS A 59 -6.81 -1.53 6.13
C LYS A 59 -5.42 -1.95 5.67
N ALA A 60 -5.04 -3.21 5.92
CA ALA A 60 -3.78 -3.77 5.43
C ALA A 60 -3.74 -3.83 3.89
N LEU A 61 -4.82 -4.26 3.23
CA LEU A 61 -4.89 -4.27 1.75
C LEU A 61 -4.66 -2.88 1.15
N VAL A 62 -5.34 -1.85 1.68
CA VAL A 62 -5.17 -0.47 1.20
C VAL A 62 -3.73 0.02 1.41
N ALA A 63 -3.12 -0.31 2.55
CA ALA A 63 -1.74 0.07 2.84
C ALA A 63 -0.72 -0.62 1.92
N ILE A 64 -0.93 -1.90 1.59
CA ILE A 64 -0.10 -2.62 0.63
C ILE A 64 -0.31 -2.07 -0.78
N GLY A 65 -1.56 -1.81 -1.19
CA GLY A 65 -1.86 -1.18 -2.48
C GLY A 65 -1.20 0.19 -2.63
N HIS A 66 -1.19 1.02 -1.57
CA HIS A 66 -0.43 2.28 -1.57
C HIS A 66 1.07 2.05 -1.76
N ARG A 67 1.64 1.04 -1.09
CA ARG A 67 3.06 0.73 -1.24
C ARG A 67 3.41 0.23 -2.63
N MET A 68 2.57 -0.61 -3.23
CA MET A 68 2.71 -1.05 -4.62
C MET A 68 2.66 0.14 -5.58
N LEU A 69 1.74 1.10 -5.36
CA LEU A 69 1.67 2.32 -6.16
C LEU A 69 2.98 3.13 -6.09
N THR A 70 3.56 3.28 -4.89
CA THR A 70 4.86 3.95 -4.74
C THR A 70 5.97 3.21 -5.47
N ILE A 71 6.02 1.88 -5.38
CA ILE A 71 7.00 1.06 -6.11
C ILE A 71 6.86 1.30 -7.62
N ILE A 72 5.65 1.18 -8.16
CA ILE A 72 5.37 1.40 -9.59
C ILE A 72 5.80 2.80 -10.01
N TYR A 73 5.49 3.82 -9.22
CA TYR A 73 5.91 5.19 -9.51
C TYR A 73 7.44 5.32 -9.64
N HIS A 74 8.20 4.72 -8.72
CA HIS A 74 9.66 4.76 -8.78
C HIS A 74 10.22 3.95 -9.95
N MET A 75 9.66 2.77 -10.25
CA MET A 75 10.05 1.98 -11.42
C MET A 75 9.87 2.78 -12.71
N LEU A 76 8.71 3.43 -12.87
CA LEU A 76 8.42 4.23 -14.05
C LEU A 76 9.30 5.48 -14.13
N LYS A 77 9.55 6.14 -12.99
CA LYS A 77 10.37 7.35 -12.92
C LYS A 77 11.83 7.08 -13.24
N ASN A 78 12.39 6.01 -12.67
CA ASN A 78 13.80 5.67 -12.81
C ASN A 78 14.08 4.77 -14.02
N LYS A 79 13.03 4.22 -14.66
CA LYS A 79 13.12 3.20 -15.72
C LYS A 79 13.86 1.94 -15.26
N GLU A 80 13.69 1.58 -14.01
CA GLU A 80 14.33 0.42 -13.39
C GLU A 80 13.30 -0.67 -13.06
N PRO A 81 13.66 -1.94 -13.23
CA PRO A 81 12.80 -3.05 -12.83
C PRO A 81 12.65 -3.12 -11.30
N TYR A 82 11.58 -3.77 -10.85
CA TYR A 82 11.36 -4.00 -9.43
C TYR A 82 12.36 -5.01 -8.89
N HIS A 83 13.19 -4.58 -7.94
CA HIS A 83 14.05 -5.47 -7.17
C HIS A 83 13.48 -5.65 -5.77
N GLU A 84 12.98 -6.85 -5.47
CA GLU A 84 12.62 -7.20 -4.09
C GLU A 84 13.92 -7.49 -3.34
N SER A 85 14.28 -6.62 -2.38
CA SER A 85 15.41 -6.88 -1.51
C SER A 85 15.06 -8.07 -0.61
N THR A 86 15.50 -9.29 -0.92
CA THR A 86 15.29 -10.45 -0.05
C THR A 86 15.83 -10.12 1.35
N VAL A 87 14.98 -10.22 2.38
CA VAL A 87 15.45 -10.15 3.76
C VAL A 87 15.97 -11.54 4.11
N ASN A 88 17.25 -11.64 4.48
CA ASN A 88 17.80 -12.79 5.19
C ASN A 88 17.07 -13.00 6.52
#